data_AF-A0A1B7NDN6-F1
#
_entry.id   AF-A0A1B7NDN6-F1
#
_cell.length_a   1.000
_cell.length_b   1.000
_cell.length_c   1.000
_cell.angle_alpha   90.00
_cell.angle_beta   90.00
_cell.angle_gamma   90.00
#
_symmetry.space_group_name_H-M   'P 1'
#
loop_
_entity.id
_entity.type
_entity.pdbx_description
1 polymer ?
#
loop_
_entity_poly.entity_id
_entity_poly.type
_entity_poly.pdbx_seq_one_letter_code
_entity_poly.pdbx_strand_id
1 'polypeptide(L)'
;MYLPSFKVVEELLREPFGPYHDQEVLSAQCQTKPGRTLVLKSFQLAHKDEIIGLDDSEKPLGTGEEDNRVYRFRGVFSIVSPLWLSEVGSKRVEGELNLRARMRSIREGERAPPDMTLEELFHRARGYLGRKDHLINDDEKLELKLKIQGFKNMPAVYMLSKEVPHGLLWTSKDCDRRYEIATMESYTFQRSENFFWRYRLLALMKKIVEEDPRRTPLEKRTPEWFVSQYIQRFAHPPNTTHERLIYDSDDSDVSDDGTTHLPRHPRRIHKSDILRLFAAQSEWFVTDNEVKRSKLLPSKPWDQFRKAVRKARWQGWPIGGEHDPDLELEPDREEVDELEDDDDDDTMDLVARNPVIGKTNETVRRKIDKAKIKRNLPTNRRIICSPSSSSSSSDETDPVTTHAYISDFSEESSATASDSSDEVVDAHMRGFRALIPPQLFQVPDLPGPDNRWWCRVPHCDYLIDMQDLKEENVQGLPGDSVFYLMEKRWRSIREDKKAQSCFFEMASVHYKTHLERLGLKFVQTGGRAGVDWIKHRRRDQHRCGAVGVKEEEDT
;
A
#
# COMPACT_ATOMS: atom_id res chain seq x y z
N MET A 1 -6.25 46.44 21.26
CA MET A 1 -6.49 46.17 19.83
C MET A 1 -7.53 45.07 19.71
N TYR A 2 -8.39 45.14 18.69
CA TYR A 2 -9.35 44.07 18.41
C TYR A 2 -8.65 43.02 17.56
N LEU A 3 -8.59 41.79 18.08
CA LEU A 3 -8.13 40.64 17.29
C LEU A 3 -9.15 40.34 16.17
N PRO A 4 -8.70 39.84 15.00
CA PRO A 4 -9.60 39.39 13.94
C PRO A 4 -10.59 38.33 14.45
N SER A 5 -11.73 38.14 13.79
CA SER A 5 -12.68 37.12 14.23
C SER A 5 -12.05 35.71 14.23
N PHE A 6 -12.53 34.82 15.10
CA PHE A 6 -11.98 33.46 15.24
C PHE A 6 -11.88 32.72 13.90
N LYS A 7 -12.92 32.81 13.07
CA LYS A 7 -12.97 32.19 11.74
C LYS A 7 -11.84 32.67 10.82
N VAL A 8 -11.48 33.94 10.91
CA VAL A 8 -10.36 34.51 10.15
C VAL A 8 -9.04 33.88 10.62
N VAL A 9 -8.84 33.82 11.93
CA VAL A 9 -7.62 33.21 12.49
C VAL A 9 -7.53 31.72 12.17
N GLU A 10 -8.63 31.00 12.26
CA GLU A 10 -8.73 29.60 11.88
C GLU A 10 -8.35 29.38 10.41
N GLU A 11 -8.88 30.21 9.50
CA GLU A 11 -8.53 30.17 8.08
C GLU A 11 -7.03 30.42 7.86
N LEU A 12 -6.45 31.41 8.55
CA LEU A 12 -5.03 31.76 8.42
C LEU A 12 -4.09 30.65 8.93
N LEU A 13 -4.50 29.92 9.97
CA LEU A 13 -3.73 28.84 10.60
C LEU A 13 -4.03 27.46 9.99
N ARG A 14 -4.98 27.36 9.06
CA ARG A 14 -5.36 26.09 8.42
C ARG A 14 -4.19 25.43 7.71
N GLU A 15 -3.44 26.21 6.94
CA GLU A 15 -2.24 25.74 6.24
C GLU A 15 -0.98 25.93 7.10
N PRO A 16 -0.04 24.99 7.12
CA PRO A 16 1.20 25.15 7.86
C PRO A 16 2.08 26.27 7.25
N PHE A 17 2.85 26.97 8.09
CA PHE A 17 3.79 28.02 7.67
C PHE A 17 5.14 27.43 7.24
N GLY A 18 5.85 28.04 6.27
CA GLY A 18 7.16 27.57 5.79
C GLY A 18 7.15 27.02 4.36
N PRO A 19 8.17 26.23 3.94
CA PRO A 19 9.08 25.45 4.79
C PRO A 19 10.21 26.27 5.43
N TYR A 20 10.54 25.96 6.68
CA TYR A 20 11.65 26.58 7.41
C TYR A 20 12.71 25.55 7.84
N HIS A 21 13.97 25.94 7.86
CA HIS A 21 15.03 25.12 8.46
C HIS A 21 14.84 25.04 9.98
N ASP A 22 14.89 23.83 10.54
CA ASP A 22 14.66 23.59 11.96
C ASP A 22 15.66 24.35 12.85
N GLN A 23 16.94 24.39 12.45
CA GLN A 23 17.99 25.15 13.15
C GLN A 23 17.73 26.67 13.19
N GLU A 24 17.04 27.22 12.19
CA GLU A 24 16.81 28.66 12.08
C GLU A 24 15.55 29.08 12.85
N VAL A 25 14.48 28.30 12.72
CA VAL A 25 13.15 28.68 13.22
C VAL A 25 12.91 28.26 14.67
N LEU A 26 13.47 27.12 15.10
CA LEU A 26 13.24 26.59 16.44
C LEU A 26 14.35 27.02 17.40
N SER A 27 13.98 27.39 18.62
CA SER A 27 14.92 27.74 19.68
C SER A 27 15.57 26.50 20.31
N ALA A 28 16.59 26.74 21.15
CA ALA A 28 17.19 25.70 21.98
C ALA A 28 16.23 25.17 23.06
N GLN A 29 15.16 25.91 23.40
CA GLN A 29 14.13 25.43 24.34
C GLN A 29 13.23 24.36 23.73
N CYS A 30 13.15 24.32 22.41
CA CYS A 30 12.45 23.29 21.64
C CYS A 30 13.35 22.05 21.48
N GLN A 31 13.55 21.33 22.58
CA GLN A 31 14.28 20.08 22.62
C GLN A 31 13.43 18.98 23.26
N THR A 32 13.72 17.74 22.87
CA THR A 32 13.13 16.54 23.45
C THR A 32 13.49 16.45 24.93
N LYS A 33 12.49 16.29 25.78
CA LYS A 33 12.69 16.06 27.22
C LYS A 33 12.25 14.65 27.57
N PRO A 34 12.79 14.01 28.63
CA PRO A 34 12.28 12.73 29.09
C PRO A 34 10.76 12.81 29.32
N GLY A 35 9.99 11.94 28.67
CA GLY A 35 8.52 11.91 28.71
C GLY A 35 7.81 12.94 27.83
N ARG A 36 8.52 13.77 27.06
CA ARG A 36 7.94 14.69 26.07
C ARG A 36 8.76 14.68 24.78
N THR A 37 8.33 13.84 23.84
CA THR A 37 8.84 13.77 22.47
C THR A 37 8.25 14.89 21.63
N LEU A 38 9.08 15.45 20.74
CA LEU A 38 8.59 16.37 19.71
C LEU A 38 7.87 15.54 18.65
N VAL A 39 6.69 15.95 18.19
CA VAL A 39 5.91 15.13 17.25
C VAL A 39 5.88 15.77 15.87
N LEU A 40 6.24 15.01 14.83
CA LEU A 40 6.10 15.42 13.43
C LEU A 40 4.94 14.69 12.76
N LYS A 41 4.10 15.46 12.08
CA LYS A 41 3.04 14.99 11.20
C LYS A 41 3.48 15.16 9.74
N SER A 42 2.89 14.41 8.81
CA SER A 42 3.16 14.51 7.37
C SER A 42 4.67 14.47 7.05
N PHE A 43 5.37 13.51 7.64
CA PHE A 43 6.81 13.33 7.43
C PHE A 43 7.10 12.89 6.00
N GLN A 44 8.10 13.53 5.39
CA GLN A 44 8.59 13.25 4.05
C GLN A 44 10.12 13.16 4.08
N LEU A 45 10.67 12.18 3.38
CA LEU A 45 12.11 12.00 3.24
C LEU A 45 12.53 12.21 1.79
N ALA A 46 13.62 12.94 1.57
CA ALA A 46 14.13 13.22 0.25
C ALA A 46 15.66 13.09 0.15
N HIS A 47 16.14 12.67 -1.02
CA HIS A 47 17.55 12.66 -1.40
C HIS A 47 17.68 13.24 -2.81
N LYS A 48 18.59 14.21 -3.01
CA LYS A 48 18.73 14.93 -4.29
C LYS A 48 17.40 15.47 -4.84
N ASP A 49 16.59 16.04 -3.96
CA ASP A 49 15.24 16.55 -4.22
C ASP A 49 14.19 15.51 -4.67
N GLU A 50 14.54 14.23 -4.79
CA GLU A 50 13.60 13.14 -5.01
C GLU A 50 13.06 12.62 -3.68
N ILE A 51 11.75 12.36 -3.62
CA ILE A 51 11.12 11.73 -2.46
C ILE A 51 11.51 10.26 -2.43
N ILE A 52 11.96 9.79 -1.28
CA ILE A 52 12.43 8.41 -1.07
C ILE A 52 11.76 7.78 0.15
N GLY A 53 11.88 6.46 0.30
CA GLY A 53 11.50 5.75 1.51
C GLY A 53 12.64 5.61 2.52
N LEU A 54 12.30 5.07 3.68
CA LEU A 54 13.27 4.70 4.71
C LEU A 54 14.16 3.55 4.24
N ASP A 55 13.64 2.62 3.44
CA ASP A 55 14.39 1.53 2.80
C ASP A 55 15.56 2.07 1.96
N ASP A 56 15.32 3.13 1.19
CA ASP A 56 16.36 3.77 0.36
C ASP A 56 17.45 4.46 1.21
N SER A 57 17.09 4.86 2.43
CA SER A 57 17.96 5.59 3.37
C SER A 57 18.81 4.68 4.25
N GLU A 58 18.60 3.36 4.20
CA GLU A 58 19.46 2.38 4.84
C GLU A 58 20.80 2.31 4.11
N LYS A 59 21.87 1.99 4.84
CA LYS A 59 23.19 1.82 4.22
C LYS A 59 23.13 0.63 3.25
N PRO A 60 23.72 0.73 2.05
CA PRO A 60 23.76 -0.41 1.15
C PRO A 60 24.48 -1.57 1.85
N LEU A 61 23.92 -2.77 1.75
CA LEU A 61 24.49 -3.93 2.41
C LEU A 61 25.87 -4.22 1.81
N GLY A 62 26.92 -4.22 2.65
CA GLY A 62 28.22 -4.79 2.31
C GLY A 62 29.25 -3.89 1.64
N THR A 63 28.98 -2.60 1.35
CA THR A 63 29.97 -1.76 0.66
C THR A 63 31.11 -1.29 1.57
N GLY A 64 30.93 -1.23 2.90
CA GLY A 64 31.94 -0.74 3.84
C GLY A 64 32.29 0.75 3.69
N GLU A 65 31.87 1.38 2.60
CA GLU A 65 32.04 2.79 2.29
C GLU A 65 31.24 3.67 3.25
N GLU A 66 31.81 4.84 3.56
CA GLU A 66 31.12 5.88 4.31
C GLU A 66 29.91 6.38 3.50
N ASP A 67 28.72 6.28 4.08
CA ASP A 67 27.50 6.76 3.44
C ASP A 67 27.46 8.30 3.49
N ASN A 68 27.99 8.91 2.44
CA ASN A 68 28.01 10.36 2.25
C ASN A 68 26.68 10.91 1.69
N ARG A 69 25.63 10.09 1.61
CA ARG A 69 24.31 10.55 1.15
C ARG A 69 23.71 11.50 2.18
N VAL A 70 23.40 12.70 1.73
CA VAL A 70 22.66 13.68 2.53
C VAL A 70 21.17 13.47 2.32
N TYR A 71 20.45 13.19 3.40
CA TYR A 71 19.00 13.04 3.39
C TYR A 71 18.35 14.26 4.02
N ARG A 72 17.43 14.89 3.30
CA ARG A 72 16.62 15.99 3.78
C ARG A 72 15.27 15.45 4.23
N PHE A 73 14.84 15.77 5.44
CA PHE A 73 13.48 15.49 5.88
C PHE A 73 12.64 16.76 5.86
N ARG A 74 11.32 16.58 5.74
CA ARG A 74 10.31 17.61 5.93
C ARG A 74 9.19 17.06 6.79
N GLY A 75 8.54 17.91 7.58
CA GLY A 75 7.40 17.51 8.38
C GLY A 75 6.65 18.72 8.92
N VAL A 76 5.41 18.51 9.33
CA VAL A 76 4.56 19.49 9.99
C VAL A 76 4.70 19.34 11.50
N PHE A 77 5.12 20.40 12.16
CA PHE A 77 5.35 20.50 13.59
C PHE A 77 4.37 21.48 14.21
N SER A 78 3.64 21.04 15.25
CA SER A 78 2.69 21.91 15.97
C SER A 78 3.40 22.64 17.12
N ILE A 79 3.33 23.97 17.13
CA ILE A 79 3.95 24.82 18.15
C ILE A 79 2.99 24.97 19.34
N VAL A 80 3.43 24.50 20.50
CA VAL A 80 2.67 24.60 21.76
C VAL A 80 2.98 25.88 22.52
N SER A 81 4.19 26.43 22.35
CA SER A 81 4.65 27.62 23.04
C SER A 81 5.43 28.53 22.09
N PRO A 82 5.21 29.86 22.12
CA PRO A 82 5.99 30.79 21.29
C PRO A 82 7.48 30.78 21.66
N LEU A 83 7.83 30.37 22.89
CA LEU A 83 9.22 30.22 23.33
C LEU A 83 9.99 29.11 22.59
N TRP A 84 9.28 28.21 21.90
CA TRP A 84 9.90 27.20 21.06
C TRP A 84 10.45 27.78 19.75
N LEU A 85 10.10 29.01 19.41
CA LEU A 85 10.62 29.71 18.25
C LEU A 85 11.83 30.54 18.65
N SER A 86 12.83 30.56 17.77
CA SER A 86 13.92 31.53 17.87
C SER A 86 13.37 32.95 17.60
N GLU A 87 14.10 34.00 17.99
CA GLU A 87 13.66 35.38 17.68
C GLU A 87 13.48 35.60 16.16
N VAL A 88 14.40 35.04 15.36
CA VAL A 88 14.32 35.06 13.90
C VAL A 88 13.10 34.27 13.40
N GLY A 89 12.86 33.10 13.99
CA GLY A 89 11.71 32.26 13.68
C GLY A 89 10.39 32.96 13.97
N SER A 90 10.25 33.59 15.13
CA SER A 90 9.08 34.37 15.50
C SER A 90 8.79 35.47 14.48
N LYS A 91 9.80 36.29 14.14
CA LYS A 91 9.65 37.37 13.15
C LYS A 91 9.24 36.85 11.76
N ARG A 92 9.80 35.71 11.33
CA ARG A 92 9.43 35.10 10.03
C ARG A 92 7.99 34.59 10.03
N VAL A 93 7.60 33.87 11.08
CA VAL A 93 6.23 33.34 11.21
C VAL A 93 5.22 34.48 11.31
N GLU A 94 5.50 35.54 12.09
CA GLU A 94 4.67 36.75 12.14
C GLU A 94 4.57 37.45 10.80
N GLY A 95 5.69 37.58 10.08
CA GLY A 95 5.72 38.16 8.74
C GLY A 95 4.83 37.39 7.76
N GLU A 96 4.90 36.05 7.75
CA GLU A 96 4.06 35.21 6.89
C GLU A 96 2.59 35.24 7.32
N LEU A 97 2.30 35.24 8.62
CA LEU A 97 0.94 35.39 9.17
C LEU A 97 0.29 36.70 8.70
N ASN A 98 1.03 37.81 8.82
CA ASN A 98 0.57 39.12 8.39
C ASN A 98 0.44 39.22 6.87
N LEU A 99 1.32 38.57 6.12
CA LEU A 99 1.19 38.46 4.66
C LEU A 99 -0.11 37.74 4.27
N ARG A 100 -0.40 36.57 4.87
CA ARG A 100 -1.64 35.82 4.63
C ARG A 100 -2.88 36.64 4.99
N ALA A 101 -2.84 37.33 6.13
CA ALA A 101 -3.93 38.21 6.56
C ALA A 101 -4.21 39.34 5.55
N ARG A 102 -3.16 40.00 5.05
CA ARG A 102 -3.28 41.05 4.02
C ARG A 102 -3.79 40.49 2.69
N MET A 103 -3.28 39.35 2.23
CA MET A 103 -3.75 38.70 1.00
C MET A 103 -5.24 38.35 1.08
N ARG A 104 -5.68 37.80 2.23
CA ARG A 104 -7.09 37.53 2.49
C ARG A 104 -7.93 38.80 2.42
N SER A 105 -7.51 39.89 3.09
CA SER A 105 -8.27 41.15 3.06
C SER A 105 -8.41 41.74 1.66
N ILE A 106 -7.35 41.66 0.84
CA ILE A 106 -7.42 42.08 -0.57
C ILE A 106 -8.44 41.24 -1.34
N ARG A 107 -8.45 39.91 -1.12
CA ARG A 107 -9.38 38.97 -1.77
C ARG A 107 -10.84 39.24 -1.40
N GLU A 108 -11.11 39.55 -0.14
CA GLU A 108 -12.48 39.80 0.37
C GLU A 108 -12.92 41.28 0.25
N GLY A 109 -12.05 42.18 -0.21
CA GLY A 109 -12.33 43.62 -0.23
C GLY A 109 -12.45 44.25 1.16
N GLU A 110 -11.88 43.60 2.19
CA GLU A 110 -11.86 44.08 3.56
C GLU A 110 -10.68 45.05 3.79
N ARG A 111 -10.81 45.94 4.78
CA ARG A 111 -9.66 46.75 5.22
C ARG A 111 -8.59 45.84 5.80
N ALA A 112 -7.32 46.10 5.46
CA ALA A 112 -6.20 45.35 5.99
C ALA A 112 -6.22 45.34 7.54
N PRO A 113 -6.17 44.17 8.19
CA PRO A 113 -6.14 44.07 9.63
C PRO A 113 -4.84 44.67 10.20
N PRO A 114 -4.84 45.05 11.49
CA PRO A 114 -3.59 45.39 12.17
C PRO A 114 -2.65 44.19 12.16
N ASP A 115 -1.34 44.46 12.18
CA ASP A 115 -0.33 43.40 12.23
C ASP A 115 -0.50 42.59 13.53
N MET A 116 -0.65 41.27 13.37
CA MET A 116 -0.83 40.30 14.44
C MET A 116 0.53 39.79 14.90
N THR A 117 0.73 39.70 16.21
CA THR A 117 1.93 39.12 16.83
C THR A 117 1.63 37.74 17.41
N LEU A 118 2.65 36.90 17.52
CA LEU A 118 2.53 35.58 18.14
C LEU A 118 2.24 35.69 19.64
N GLU A 119 2.77 36.73 20.31
CA GLU A 119 2.48 36.98 21.71
C GLU A 119 0.98 37.19 21.94
N GLU A 120 0.32 37.99 21.09
CA GLU A 120 -1.14 38.18 21.14
C GLU A 120 -1.90 36.89 20.83
N LEU A 121 -1.45 36.12 19.84
CA LEU A 121 -2.09 34.87 19.42
C LEU A 121 -2.05 33.79 20.52
N PHE A 122 -0.93 33.70 21.26
CA PHE A 122 -0.72 32.76 22.36
C PHE A 122 -1.13 33.31 23.74
N HIS A 123 -1.58 34.56 23.84
CA HIS A 123 -1.88 35.20 25.11
C HIS A 123 -2.96 34.43 25.90
N ARG A 124 -2.66 34.01 27.14
CA ARG A 124 -3.53 33.10 27.93
C ARG A 124 -4.97 33.58 28.11
N ALA A 125 -5.18 34.88 28.31
CA ALA A 125 -6.52 35.44 28.56
C ALA A 125 -7.31 35.79 27.29
N ARG A 126 -6.62 36.10 26.19
CA ARG A 126 -7.22 36.79 25.03
C ARG A 126 -6.89 36.15 23.69
N GLY A 127 -5.76 35.44 23.61
CA GLY A 127 -5.32 34.75 22.41
C GLY A 127 -6.15 33.51 22.11
N TYR A 128 -6.13 33.11 20.85
CA TYR A 128 -6.87 31.95 20.36
C TYR A 128 -6.17 30.64 20.72
N LEU A 129 -4.84 30.62 20.76
CA LEU A 129 -4.05 29.42 21.05
C LEU A 129 -3.75 29.23 22.55
N GLY A 130 -3.92 30.28 23.36
CA GLY A 130 -3.62 30.26 24.80
C GLY A 130 -4.79 29.78 25.69
N ARG A 131 -6.01 29.69 25.16
CA ARG A 131 -7.21 29.29 25.91
C ARG A 131 -7.35 27.77 25.95
N LYS A 132 -7.59 27.22 27.14
CA LYS A 132 -7.83 25.78 27.34
C LYS A 132 -9.25 25.34 26.98
N ASP A 133 -10.20 26.27 26.98
CA ASP A 133 -11.63 25.96 27.02
C ASP A 133 -12.32 25.92 25.64
N HIS A 134 -11.58 26.12 24.55
CA HIS A 134 -12.15 26.14 23.18
C HIS A 134 -12.16 24.77 22.49
N LEU A 135 -12.10 23.68 23.26
CA LEU A 135 -12.26 22.32 22.75
C LEU A 135 -13.75 22.05 22.50
N ILE A 136 -14.27 22.56 21.38
CA ILE A 136 -15.66 22.29 20.98
C ILE A 136 -15.79 20.86 20.44
N ASN A 137 -14.69 20.26 19.95
CA ASN A 137 -14.50 18.84 19.67
C ASN A 137 -12.99 18.53 19.78
N ASP A 138 -12.60 17.37 20.31
CA ASP A 138 -11.19 16.99 20.49
C ASP A 138 -10.39 16.99 19.16
N ASP A 139 -11.08 16.85 18.03
CA ASP A 139 -10.46 16.75 16.69
C ASP A 139 -10.08 18.10 16.05
N GLU A 140 -10.60 19.23 16.54
CA GLU A 140 -10.41 20.56 15.90
C GLU A 140 -9.71 21.57 16.80
N LYS A 141 -8.72 21.12 17.58
CA LYS A 141 -7.88 22.05 18.33
C LYS A 141 -7.12 22.96 17.36
N LEU A 142 -7.33 24.26 17.48
CA LEU A 142 -6.57 25.26 16.73
C LEU A 142 -5.10 25.20 17.16
N GLU A 143 -4.21 24.96 16.19
CA GLU A 143 -2.77 24.80 16.40
C GLU A 143 -1.99 25.66 15.42
N LEU A 144 -0.91 26.31 15.88
CA LEU A 144 0.07 26.91 14.97
C LEU A 144 0.96 25.80 14.40
N LYS A 145 0.80 25.49 13.12
CA LYS A 145 1.52 24.42 12.42
C LYS A 145 2.65 25.00 11.58
N LEU A 146 3.87 24.49 11.73
CA LEU A 146 5.03 24.86 10.92
C LEU A 146 5.50 23.68 10.08
N LYS A 147 5.71 23.89 8.79
CA LYS A 147 6.43 22.97 7.92
C LYS A 147 7.93 23.17 8.16
N ILE A 148 8.56 22.26 8.89
CA ILE A 148 10.00 22.31 9.15
C ILE A 148 10.75 21.35 8.21
N GLN A 149 12.01 21.68 7.94
CA GLN A 149 12.94 20.85 7.20
C GLN A 149 14.32 20.82 7.85
N GLY A 150 15.04 19.73 7.66
CA GLY A 150 16.40 19.57 8.17
C GLY A 150 17.09 18.37 7.54
N PHE A 151 18.26 18.02 8.04
CA PHE A 151 19.02 16.87 7.55
C PHE A 151 19.02 15.70 8.54
N LYS A 152 19.09 14.47 8.04
CA LYS A 152 19.22 13.25 8.86
C LYS A 152 20.60 13.20 9.53
N ASN A 153 20.65 12.97 10.85
CA ASN A 153 21.91 12.68 11.55
C ASN A 153 22.15 11.18 11.70
N MET A 154 21.17 10.52 12.31
CA MET A 154 21.24 9.14 12.77
C MET A 154 20.32 8.24 11.93
N PRO A 155 20.56 6.92 11.91
CA PRO A 155 19.59 5.96 11.40
C PRO A 155 18.22 6.17 12.05
N ALA A 156 17.17 5.90 11.25
CA ALA A 156 15.79 5.94 11.73
C ALA A 156 15.57 4.76 12.68
N VAL A 157 14.92 4.99 13.84
CA VAL A 157 14.72 3.93 14.85
C VAL A 157 13.24 3.67 15.04
N TYR A 158 12.74 2.51 14.62
CA TYR A 158 11.33 2.15 14.73
C TYR A 158 11.10 1.08 15.79
N MET A 159 10.26 1.37 16.80
CA MET A 159 9.87 0.47 17.90
C MET A 159 11.01 -0.09 18.78
N LEU A 160 12.25 0.37 18.59
CA LEU A 160 13.40 -0.06 19.39
C LEU A 160 13.86 0.99 20.40
N SER A 161 13.33 2.20 20.34
CA SER A 161 13.66 3.27 21.28
C SER A 161 12.79 3.19 22.53
N LYS A 162 13.37 3.47 23.70
CA LYS A 162 12.62 3.63 24.95
C LYS A 162 11.79 4.91 24.97
N GLU A 163 12.18 5.93 24.19
CA GLU A 163 11.47 7.21 24.11
C GLU A 163 10.19 7.09 23.29
N VAL A 164 10.20 6.23 22.27
CA VAL A 164 9.10 6.02 21.32
C VAL A 164 8.94 4.51 21.10
N PRO A 165 8.36 3.77 22.07
CA PRO A 165 8.30 2.31 22.03
C PRO A 165 7.41 1.76 20.92
N HIS A 166 6.44 2.55 20.44
CA HIS A 166 5.44 2.12 19.46
C HIS A 166 5.50 2.90 18.14
N GLY A 167 6.53 3.73 17.96
CA GLY A 167 6.61 4.66 16.85
C GLY A 167 8.00 4.77 16.26
N LEU A 168 8.14 5.72 15.34
CA LEU A 168 9.38 5.99 14.63
C LEU A 168 10.06 7.21 15.25
N LEU A 169 11.29 7.03 15.74
CA LEU A 169 12.16 8.08 16.23
C LEU A 169 13.09 8.56 15.11
N TRP A 170 13.12 9.88 14.92
CA TRP A 170 13.93 10.57 13.93
C TRP A 170 14.82 11.64 14.58
N THR A 171 16.09 11.72 14.18
CA THR A 171 17.05 12.68 14.76
C THR A 171 17.58 13.64 13.70
N SER A 172 17.38 14.95 13.91
CA SER A 172 17.93 16.01 13.05
C SER A 172 19.44 16.17 13.24
N LYS A 173 20.17 16.48 12.17
CA LYS A 173 21.62 16.72 12.18
C LYS A 173 22.02 18.03 12.85
N ASP A 174 21.29 19.10 12.59
CA ASP A 174 21.79 20.44 12.89
C ASP A 174 21.64 20.81 14.38
N CYS A 175 20.65 20.24 15.06
CA CYS A 175 20.34 20.56 16.47
C CYS A 175 20.12 19.32 17.36
N ASP A 176 20.38 18.11 16.85
CA ASP A 176 20.16 16.84 17.56
C ASP A 176 18.76 16.68 18.18
N ARG A 177 17.75 17.35 17.61
CA ARG A 177 16.35 17.21 18.03
C ARG A 177 15.82 15.85 17.65
N ARG A 178 15.08 15.24 18.57
CA ARG A 178 14.47 13.93 18.39
C ARG A 178 12.97 14.06 18.22
N TYR A 179 12.49 13.61 17.08
CA TYR A 179 11.10 13.65 16.70
C TYR A 179 10.50 12.25 16.70
N GLU A 180 9.33 12.13 17.30
CA GLU A 180 8.40 11.05 17.05
C GLU A 180 7.62 11.36 15.77
N ILE A 181 7.65 10.44 14.81
CA ILE A 181 6.90 10.58 13.56
C ILE A 181 5.50 9.99 13.77
N ALA A 182 4.51 10.86 13.94
CA ALA A 182 3.12 10.46 14.11
C ALA A 182 2.46 10.06 12.79
N THR A 183 2.70 10.83 11.72
CA THR A 183 2.17 10.52 10.39
C THR A 183 3.22 10.76 9.31
N MET A 184 3.11 10.01 8.22
CA MET A 184 4.04 10.02 7.09
C MET A 184 3.27 10.31 5.79
N GLU A 185 3.92 10.97 4.85
CA GLU A 185 3.39 11.13 3.49
C GLU A 185 3.24 9.76 2.83
N SER A 186 2.14 9.55 2.08
CA SER A 186 1.79 8.27 1.46
C SER A 186 2.92 7.68 0.60
N TYR A 187 3.58 8.49 -0.23
CA TYR A 187 4.66 8.00 -1.10
C TYR A 187 5.91 7.59 -0.31
N THR A 188 6.29 8.39 0.69
CA THR A 188 7.38 8.04 1.62
C THR A 188 7.03 6.74 2.37
N PHE A 189 5.79 6.58 2.83
CA PHE A 189 5.32 5.39 3.55
C PHE A 189 5.35 4.12 2.69
N GLN A 190 4.82 4.17 1.47
CA GLN A 190 4.83 3.04 0.53
C GLN A 190 6.25 2.55 0.24
N ARG A 191 7.20 3.48 0.06
CA ARG A 191 8.62 3.14 -0.13
C ARG A 191 9.33 2.72 1.16
N SER A 192 8.66 2.76 2.31
CA SER A 192 9.20 2.41 3.63
C SER A 192 8.57 1.13 4.21
N GLU A 193 7.69 0.45 3.48
CA GLU A 193 6.95 -0.70 4.01
C GLU A 193 7.89 -1.80 4.49
N ASN A 194 8.91 -2.11 3.70
CA ASN A 194 9.84 -3.18 4.01
C ASN A 194 10.74 -2.83 5.20
N PHE A 195 11.14 -1.56 5.34
CA PHE A 195 11.77 -1.03 6.56
C PHE A 195 10.87 -1.30 7.79
N PHE A 196 9.59 -0.93 7.73
CA PHE A 196 8.67 -1.16 8.86
C PHE A 196 8.50 -2.63 9.19
N TRP A 197 8.40 -3.51 8.18
CA TRP A 197 8.31 -4.95 8.40
C TRP A 197 9.53 -5.52 9.11
N ARG A 198 10.75 -5.14 8.71
CA ARG A 198 12.01 -5.55 9.35
C ARG A 198 12.05 -5.19 10.82
N TYR A 199 11.79 -3.91 11.13
CA TYR A 199 11.89 -3.42 12.49
C TYR A 199 10.76 -3.90 13.40
N ARG A 200 9.54 -4.11 12.88
CA ARG A 200 8.46 -4.79 13.63
C ARG A 200 8.85 -6.21 14.00
N LEU A 201 9.39 -6.96 13.04
CA LEU A 201 9.81 -8.33 13.28
C LEU A 201 10.96 -8.38 14.30
N LEU A 202 11.93 -7.46 14.20
CA LEU A 202 13.02 -7.34 15.17
C LEU A 202 12.51 -6.98 16.58
N ALA A 203 11.55 -6.04 16.70
CA ALA A 203 10.94 -5.68 17.97
C ALA A 203 10.18 -6.86 18.58
N LEU A 204 9.44 -7.62 17.77
CA LEU A 204 8.77 -8.85 18.19
C LEU A 204 9.77 -9.91 18.68
N MET A 205 10.90 -10.08 17.99
CA MET A 205 11.95 -11.01 18.41
C MET A 205 12.57 -10.62 19.75
N LYS A 206 12.79 -9.32 19.99
CA LYS A 206 13.22 -8.83 21.31
C LYS A 206 12.19 -9.18 22.38
N LYS A 207 10.91 -8.91 22.12
CA LYS A 207 9.82 -9.24 23.04
C LYS A 207 9.74 -10.74 23.35
N ILE A 208 9.87 -11.60 22.34
CA ILE A 208 9.93 -13.06 22.52
C ILE A 208 11.06 -13.47 23.48
N VAL A 209 12.26 -12.89 23.30
CA VAL A 209 13.43 -13.19 24.13
C VAL A 209 13.26 -12.64 25.55
N GLU A 210 12.74 -11.42 25.69
CA GLU A 210 12.53 -10.76 26.98
C GLU A 210 11.52 -11.51 27.85
N GLU A 211 10.45 -12.00 27.23
CA GLU A 211 9.43 -12.72 27.97
C GLU A 211 9.76 -14.22 28.14
N ASP A 212 10.85 -14.77 27.56
CA ASP A 212 11.21 -16.20 27.64
C ASP A 212 11.47 -16.66 29.09
N PRO A 213 10.58 -17.50 29.69
CA PRO A 213 10.75 -17.96 31.06
C PRO A 213 11.97 -18.88 31.22
N ARG A 214 12.38 -19.58 30.15
CA ARG A 214 13.50 -20.52 30.20
C ARG A 214 14.85 -19.84 29.97
N ARG A 215 14.84 -18.54 29.62
CA ARG A 215 16.04 -17.76 29.29
C ARG A 215 16.95 -18.51 28.32
N THR A 216 16.37 -18.97 27.21
CA THR A 216 17.04 -19.80 26.20
C THR A 216 18.35 -19.12 25.78
N PRO A 217 19.49 -19.84 25.84
CA PRO A 217 20.80 -19.28 25.51
C PRO A 217 20.86 -18.91 24.03
N LEU A 218 21.73 -17.96 23.69
CA LEU A 218 21.82 -17.34 22.36
C LEU A 218 21.97 -18.39 21.24
N GLU A 219 22.78 -19.42 21.48
CA GLU A 219 23.13 -20.47 20.51
C GLU A 219 21.91 -21.30 20.10
N LYS A 220 20.88 -21.39 20.96
CA LYS A 220 19.66 -22.17 20.72
C LYS A 220 18.53 -21.36 20.07
N ARG A 221 18.73 -20.07 19.80
CA ARG A 221 17.71 -19.17 19.21
C ARG A 221 17.68 -19.27 17.69
N THR A 222 17.33 -20.44 17.17
CA THR A 222 17.17 -20.69 15.73
C THR A 222 15.87 -20.04 15.19
N PRO A 223 15.71 -19.89 13.87
CA PRO A 223 14.45 -19.42 13.28
C PRO A 223 13.23 -20.25 13.74
N GLU A 224 13.36 -21.58 13.80
CA GLU A 224 12.31 -22.50 14.24
C GLU A 224 11.94 -22.30 15.71
N TRP A 225 12.92 -21.95 16.55
CA TRP A 225 12.68 -21.57 17.94
C TRP A 225 11.83 -20.30 18.02
N PHE A 226 12.14 -19.25 17.25
CA PHE A 226 11.34 -18.02 17.22
C PHE A 226 9.91 -18.27 16.72
N VAL A 227 9.74 -19.08 15.67
CA VAL A 227 8.42 -19.48 15.16
C VAL A 227 7.62 -20.21 16.24
N SER A 228 8.26 -21.16 16.94
CA SER A 228 7.60 -21.93 18.00
C SER A 228 7.19 -21.05 19.17
N GLN A 229 8.06 -20.12 19.60
CA GLN A 229 7.75 -19.18 20.67
C GLN A 229 6.63 -18.20 20.28
N TYR A 230 6.63 -17.72 19.02
CA TYR A 230 5.56 -16.87 18.52
C TYR A 230 4.20 -17.58 18.59
N ILE A 231 4.12 -18.80 18.06
CA ILE A 231 2.86 -19.58 18.05
C ILE A 231 2.37 -19.87 19.47
N GLN A 232 3.27 -20.24 20.37
CA GLN A 232 2.90 -20.61 21.74
C GLN A 232 2.39 -19.43 22.57
N ARG A 233 2.78 -18.19 22.25
CA ARG A 233 2.64 -17.07 23.19
C ARG A 233 2.07 -15.78 22.61
N PHE A 234 2.28 -15.55 21.32
CA PHE A 234 1.97 -14.29 20.65
C PHE A 234 0.90 -14.42 19.57
N ALA A 235 0.74 -15.62 18.98
CA ALA A 235 -0.29 -15.89 17.97
C ALA A 235 -1.71 -15.69 18.52
N HIS A 236 -1.92 -16.05 19.79
CA HIS A 236 -3.22 -16.01 20.46
C HIS A 236 -3.10 -15.35 21.83
N PRO A 237 -3.08 -14.00 21.90
CA PRO A 237 -3.17 -13.28 23.16
C PRO A 237 -4.43 -13.73 23.93
N PRO A 238 -4.39 -13.79 25.27
CA PRO A 238 -5.49 -14.33 26.08
C PRO A 238 -6.84 -13.65 25.81
N ASN A 239 -6.82 -12.36 25.44
CA ASN A 239 -8.02 -11.57 25.16
C ASN A 239 -8.65 -11.90 23.79
N THR A 240 -7.90 -12.46 22.84
CA THR A 240 -8.39 -12.70 21.47
C THR A 240 -9.44 -13.81 21.37
N THR A 241 -9.61 -14.61 22.41
CA THR A 241 -10.68 -15.60 22.50
C THR A 241 -12.05 -14.94 22.51
N HIS A 242 -12.16 -13.72 23.02
CA HIS A 242 -13.44 -13.00 23.08
C HIS A 242 -13.44 -11.70 22.26
N GLU A 243 -12.32 -11.26 21.71
CA GLU A 243 -12.26 -9.99 20.98
C GLU A 243 -12.67 -10.15 19.50
N ARG A 244 -13.60 -9.31 19.04
CA ARG A 244 -13.97 -9.17 17.63
C ARG A 244 -13.70 -7.73 17.18
N LEU A 245 -12.71 -7.58 16.30
CA LEU A 245 -12.28 -6.27 15.79
C LEU A 245 -13.25 -5.66 14.76
N ILE A 246 -14.07 -6.50 14.10
CA ILE A 246 -15.02 -6.07 13.07
C ILE A 246 -16.36 -6.71 13.44
N TYR A 247 -17.26 -5.88 13.95
CA TYR A 247 -18.63 -6.21 14.30
C TYR A 247 -19.52 -5.02 13.97
N ASP A 248 -20.80 -5.29 13.72
CA ASP A 248 -21.80 -4.25 13.55
C ASP A 248 -22.49 -3.99 14.90
N SER A 249 -23.02 -2.78 15.12
CA SER A 249 -23.71 -2.44 16.38
C SER A 249 -24.95 -3.30 16.65
N ASP A 250 -25.42 -4.01 15.63
CA ASP A 250 -26.59 -4.88 15.68
C ASP A 250 -26.20 -6.36 16.00
N ASP A 251 -24.91 -6.70 16.10
CA ASP A 251 -24.43 -8.03 16.49
C ASP A 251 -24.79 -8.32 17.96
N SER A 252 -25.88 -9.06 18.18
CA SER A 252 -26.42 -9.36 19.52
C SER A 252 -25.48 -10.17 20.44
N ASP A 253 -24.43 -10.79 19.90
CA ASP A 253 -23.45 -11.58 20.63
C ASP A 253 -22.17 -10.80 20.99
N VAL A 254 -22.06 -9.54 20.55
CA VAL A 254 -20.90 -8.67 20.74
C VAL A 254 -21.33 -7.46 21.58
N SER A 255 -20.58 -7.18 22.63
CA SER A 255 -20.79 -5.96 23.42
C SER A 255 -20.15 -4.73 22.76
N ASP A 256 -20.52 -3.52 23.19
CA ASP A 256 -20.04 -2.24 22.63
C ASP A 256 -18.51 -2.06 22.64
N ASP A 257 -17.78 -2.90 23.37
CA ASP A 257 -16.31 -2.91 23.42
C ASP A 257 -15.68 -3.94 22.45
N GLY A 258 -16.50 -4.66 21.67
CA GLY A 258 -16.08 -5.71 20.76
C GLY A 258 -15.88 -7.07 21.44
N THR A 259 -16.24 -7.22 22.71
CA THR A 259 -16.12 -8.51 23.42
C THR A 259 -17.33 -9.38 23.13
N THR A 260 -17.10 -10.58 22.62
CA THR A 260 -18.10 -11.61 22.38
C THR A 260 -18.45 -12.35 23.67
N HIS A 261 -19.74 -12.61 23.87
CA HIS A 261 -20.22 -13.41 25.00
C HIS A 261 -19.73 -14.86 24.96
N LEU A 262 -19.56 -15.41 23.75
CA LEU A 262 -19.06 -16.76 23.53
C LEU A 262 -17.58 -16.74 23.14
N PRO A 263 -16.80 -17.75 23.58
CA PRO A 263 -15.41 -17.88 23.17
C PRO A 263 -15.34 -18.25 21.69
N ARG A 264 -14.56 -17.48 20.93
CA ARG A 264 -14.28 -17.71 19.52
C ARG A 264 -13.15 -18.72 19.36
N HIS A 265 -13.19 -19.48 18.27
CA HIS A 265 -12.06 -20.29 17.85
C HIS A 265 -11.02 -19.43 17.15
N PRO A 266 -9.82 -19.23 17.72
CA PRO A 266 -8.79 -18.45 17.07
C PRO A 266 -8.35 -19.14 15.76
N ARG A 267 -8.09 -18.34 14.73
CA ARG A 267 -7.60 -18.85 13.44
C ARG A 267 -6.30 -19.61 13.66
N ARG A 268 -6.23 -20.86 13.20
CA ARG A 268 -4.97 -21.62 13.21
C ARG A 268 -3.94 -20.92 12.31
N ILE A 269 -2.80 -20.55 12.88
CA ILE A 269 -1.68 -19.94 12.16
C ILE A 269 -0.68 -21.05 11.83
N HIS A 270 -0.39 -21.25 10.55
CA HIS A 270 0.56 -22.28 10.14
C HIS A 270 2.00 -21.84 10.38
N LYS A 271 2.88 -22.77 10.77
CA LYS A 271 4.31 -22.49 11.01
C LYS A 271 5.00 -21.89 9.78
N SER A 272 4.63 -22.36 8.58
CA SER A 272 5.19 -21.87 7.32
C SER A 272 4.94 -20.38 7.12
N ASP A 273 3.78 -19.85 7.52
CA ASP A 273 3.42 -18.46 7.29
C ASP A 273 4.34 -17.53 8.09
N ILE A 274 4.62 -17.91 9.34
CA ILE A 274 5.54 -17.18 10.21
C ILE A 274 6.99 -17.36 9.73
N LEU A 275 7.37 -18.58 9.33
CA LEU A 275 8.71 -18.84 8.79
C LEU A 275 8.98 -18.04 7.50
N ARG A 276 7.96 -17.86 6.65
CA ARG A 276 8.05 -17.01 5.44
C ARG A 276 8.34 -15.56 5.78
N LEU A 277 7.79 -15.01 6.87
CA LEU A 277 8.12 -13.66 7.33
C LEU A 277 9.59 -13.54 7.72
N PHE A 278 10.13 -14.50 8.47
CA PHE A 278 11.56 -14.55 8.79
C PHE A 278 12.43 -14.74 7.55
N ALA A 279 12.01 -15.60 6.64
CA ALA A 279 12.72 -15.86 5.40
C ALA A 279 12.79 -14.63 4.50
N ALA A 280 11.69 -13.85 4.42
CA ALA A 280 11.63 -12.59 3.68
C ALA A 280 12.76 -11.64 4.08
N GLN A 281 13.07 -11.58 5.39
CA GLN A 281 14.06 -10.66 5.98
C GLN A 281 15.39 -11.32 6.39
N SER A 282 15.61 -12.58 6.02
CA SER A 282 16.78 -13.38 6.44
C SER A 282 18.12 -12.77 6.02
N GLU A 283 18.19 -12.14 4.84
CA GLU A 283 19.39 -11.45 4.37
C GLU A 283 19.74 -10.27 5.28
N TRP A 284 18.75 -9.41 5.54
CA TRP A 284 18.90 -8.24 6.40
C TRP A 284 19.35 -8.62 7.81
N PHE A 285 18.76 -9.65 8.43
CA PHE A 285 19.16 -10.10 9.77
C PHE A 285 20.63 -10.50 9.89
N VAL A 286 21.21 -11.09 8.84
CA VAL A 286 22.59 -11.55 8.85
C VAL A 286 23.56 -10.42 8.47
N THR A 287 23.14 -9.45 7.68
CA THR A 287 24.01 -8.36 7.22
C THR A 287 24.01 -7.17 8.15
N ASP A 288 22.86 -6.81 8.74
CA ASP A 288 22.66 -5.57 9.46
C ASP A 288 23.45 -5.50 10.79
N ASN A 289 24.04 -4.34 11.05
CA ASN A 289 24.91 -4.13 12.21
C ASN A 289 24.11 -3.92 13.50
N GLU A 290 22.92 -3.35 13.45
CA GLU A 290 22.07 -3.17 14.64
C GLU A 290 21.58 -4.52 15.16
N VAL A 291 21.17 -5.40 14.23
CA VAL A 291 20.80 -6.77 14.56
C VAL A 291 21.98 -7.50 15.20
N LYS A 292 23.18 -7.41 14.64
CA LYS A 292 24.39 -8.02 15.23
C LYS A 292 24.71 -7.47 16.62
N ARG A 293 24.62 -6.15 16.81
CA ARG A 293 24.87 -5.49 18.10
C ARG A 293 23.88 -5.92 19.17
N SER A 294 22.64 -6.23 18.79
CA SER A 294 21.60 -6.65 19.73
C SER A 294 21.85 -8.02 20.38
N LYS A 295 22.78 -8.83 19.83
CA LYS A 295 23.07 -10.20 20.30
C LYS A 295 21.80 -11.05 20.45
N LEU A 296 20.80 -10.83 19.59
CA LEU A 296 19.56 -11.61 19.60
C LEU A 296 19.71 -12.94 18.84
N LEU A 297 20.57 -12.96 17.83
CA LEU A 297 20.67 -14.04 16.87
C LEU A 297 22.04 -14.71 16.88
N PRO A 298 22.10 -16.05 16.94
CA PRO A 298 23.34 -16.76 16.69
C PRO A 298 23.70 -16.67 15.20
N SER A 299 24.91 -16.22 14.90
CA SER A 299 25.33 -15.96 13.51
C SER A 299 25.26 -17.21 12.60
N LYS A 300 25.72 -18.37 13.09
CA LYS A 300 25.82 -19.59 12.27
C LYS A 300 24.46 -20.16 11.82
N PRO A 301 23.47 -20.41 12.70
CA PRO A 301 22.18 -20.96 12.27
C PRO A 301 21.42 -20.01 11.33
N TRP A 302 21.52 -18.69 11.55
CA TRP A 302 20.86 -17.70 10.71
C TRP A 302 21.53 -17.56 9.34
N ASP A 303 22.85 -17.69 9.25
CA ASP A 303 23.57 -17.75 7.97
C ASP A 303 23.17 -18.99 7.15
N GLN A 304 23.06 -20.15 7.80
CA GLN A 304 22.58 -21.39 7.17
C GLN A 304 21.13 -21.24 6.68
N PHE A 305 20.24 -20.69 7.51
CA PHE A 305 18.86 -20.40 7.13
C PHE A 305 18.78 -19.45 5.92
N ARG A 306 19.56 -18.36 5.91
CA ARG A 306 19.65 -17.44 4.77
C ARG A 306 20.08 -18.17 3.48
N LYS A 307 21.10 -19.04 3.57
CA LYS A 307 21.56 -19.84 2.41
C LYS A 307 20.47 -20.77 1.90
N ALA A 308 19.77 -21.47 2.80
CA ALA A 308 18.64 -22.34 2.45
C ALA A 308 17.50 -21.57 1.78
N VAL A 309 17.12 -20.41 2.33
CA VAL A 309 16.11 -19.51 1.73
C VAL A 309 16.51 -19.05 0.33
N ARG A 310 17.79 -18.72 0.12
CA ARG A 310 18.30 -18.33 -1.20
C ARG A 310 18.25 -19.50 -2.19
N LYS A 311 18.62 -20.71 -1.77
CA LYS A 311 18.50 -21.94 -2.59
C LYS A 311 17.03 -22.18 -2.97
N ALA A 312 16.11 -22.14 -2.02
CA ALA A 312 14.67 -22.32 -2.26
C ALA A 312 14.09 -21.27 -3.23
N ARG A 313 14.44 -19.99 -3.07
CA ARG A 313 14.02 -18.92 -4.00
C ARG A 313 14.54 -19.14 -5.42
N TRP A 314 15.77 -19.63 -5.56
CA TRP A 314 16.35 -19.91 -6.87
C TRP A 314 15.66 -21.09 -7.56
N GLN A 315 15.25 -22.09 -6.79
CA GLN A 315 14.51 -23.25 -7.30
C GLN A 315 13.01 -22.95 -7.54
N GLY A 316 12.49 -21.81 -7.06
CA GLY A 316 11.06 -21.46 -7.14
C GLY A 316 10.17 -22.17 -6.11
N TRP A 317 10.77 -22.74 -5.06
CA TRP A 317 10.05 -23.53 -4.07
C TRP A 317 9.41 -22.63 -2.99
N PRO A 318 8.17 -22.92 -2.56
CA PRO A 318 7.55 -22.20 -1.46
C PRO A 318 8.32 -22.49 -0.17
N ILE A 319 8.83 -21.43 0.46
CA ILE A 319 9.57 -21.53 1.72
C ILE A 319 8.64 -22.06 2.81
N GLY A 320 9.07 -23.12 3.51
CA GLY A 320 8.31 -23.76 4.58
C GLY A 320 7.27 -24.79 4.10
N GLY A 321 7.27 -25.18 2.82
CA GLY A 321 6.62 -26.42 2.40
C GLY A 321 7.36 -27.61 3.02
N GLU A 322 6.61 -28.58 3.52
CA GLU A 322 7.20 -29.88 3.88
C GLU A 322 7.85 -30.44 2.61
N HIS A 323 9.12 -30.80 2.74
CA HIS A 323 9.86 -31.46 1.68
C HIS A 323 9.12 -32.75 1.38
N ASP A 324 8.61 -32.92 0.15
CA ASP A 324 8.09 -34.20 -0.29
C ASP A 324 9.30 -35.06 -0.72
N PRO A 325 9.74 -36.03 0.09
CA PRO A 325 10.93 -36.84 -0.21
C PRO A 325 10.75 -37.65 -1.50
N ASP A 326 9.51 -37.86 -1.97
CA ASP A 326 9.24 -38.68 -3.16
C ASP A 326 9.47 -37.95 -4.50
N LEU A 327 9.84 -36.66 -4.47
CA LEU A 327 10.26 -35.90 -5.65
C LEU A 327 11.79 -35.75 -5.79
N GLU A 328 12.57 -36.45 -4.95
CA GLU A 328 14.02 -36.65 -5.14
C GLU A 328 14.30 -37.64 -6.28
N LEU A 329 13.86 -37.32 -7.49
CA LEU A 329 14.59 -37.76 -8.68
C LEU A 329 15.61 -36.67 -8.96
N GLU A 330 16.68 -36.63 -8.15
CA GLU A 330 17.90 -35.96 -8.55
C GLU A 330 18.40 -36.68 -9.81
N PRO A 331 18.43 -36.04 -11.00
CA PRO A 331 19.29 -36.57 -12.04
C PRO A 331 20.70 -36.38 -11.50
N ASP A 332 21.45 -37.48 -11.30
CA ASP A 332 22.86 -37.54 -10.93
C ASP A 332 23.65 -36.37 -11.55
N ARG A 333 23.63 -35.24 -10.86
CA ARG A 333 24.55 -34.14 -11.04
C ARG A 333 25.46 -34.33 -9.88
N GLU A 334 26.46 -35.17 -10.10
CA GLU A 334 27.69 -35.12 -9.35
C GLU A 334 27.96 -33.64 -9.08
N GLU A 335 27.88 -33.26 -7.79
CA GLU A 335 28.47 -32.03 -7.33
C GLU A 335 29.94 -32.18 -7.73
N VAL A 336 30.27 -31.63 -8.90
CA VAL A 336 31.64 -31.34 -9.27
C VAL A 336 32.05 -30.34 -8.21
N ASP A 337 32.70 -30.87 -7.16
CA ASP A 337 33.61 -30.12 -6.32
C ASP A 337 34.31 -29.15 -7.27
N GLU A 338 34.24 -27.86 -6.95
CA GLU A 338 35.05 -26.83 -7.59
C GLU A 338 36.52 -27.18 -7.31
N LEU A 339 37.03 -28.20 -8.01
CA LEU A 339 38.42 -28.38 -8.32
C LEU A 339 38.76 -27.13 -9.12
N GLU A 340 39.80 -26.46 -8.65
CA GLU A 340 40.51 -25.40 -9.33
C GLU A 340 40.98 -25.98 -10.70
N ASP A 341 40.11 -25.94 -11.72
CA ASP A 341 40.42 -26.40 -13.06
C ASP A 341 41.37 -25.38 -13.72
N ASP A 342 42.63 -25.80 -13.83
CA ASP A 342 43.74 -25.26 -14.61
C ASP A 342 43.47 -25.25 -16.14
N ASP A 343 42.23 -24.99 -16.59
CA ASP A 343 41.83 -24.94 -18.01
C ASP A 343 41.82 -23.49 -18.58
N ASP A 344 42.71 -22.63 -18.06
CA ASP A 344 42.86 -21.24 -18.51
C ASP A 344 43.58 -21.10 -19.87
N ASP A 345 44.22 -22.17 -20.37
CA ASP A 345 45.12 -22.08 -21.55
C ASP A 345 44.34 -22.00 -22.89
N ASP A 346 43.24 -22.76 -23.05
CA ASP A 346 42.46 -22.75 -24.30
C ASP A 346 41.59 -21.49 -24.47
N THR A 347 41.29 -20.79 -23.37
CA THR A 347 40.48 -19.57 -23.38
C THR A 347 41.33 -18.31 -23.61
N MET A 348 42.65 -18.37 -23.31
CA MET A 348 43.61 -17.32 -23.68
C MET A 348 43.77 -17.18 -25.19
N ASP A 349 43.85 -18.29 -25.92
CA ASP A 349 44.20 -18.30 -27.35
C ASP A 349 43.05 -17.80 -28.26
N LEU A 350 41.78 -18.00 -27.85
CA LEU A 350 40.61 -17.50 -28.58
C LEU A 350 40.40 -15.98 -28.44
N VAL A 351 40.77 -15.39 -27.31
CA VAL A 351 40.63 -13.94 -27.07
C VAL A 351 41.76 -13.15 -27.72
N ALA A 352 42.96 -13.74 -27.83
CA ALA A 352 44.08 -13.15 -28.55
C ALA A 352 43.83 -13.06 -30.07
N ARG A 353 43.08 -14.01 -30.66
CA ARG A 353 42.80 -14.06 -32.10
C ARG A 353 41.69 -13.11 -32.59
N ASN A 354 40.87 -12.54 -31.71
CA ASN A 354 39.76 -11.64 -32.09
C ASN A 354 39.58 -10.47 -31.10
N PRO A 355 40.49 -9.47 -31.10
CA PRO A 355 40.32 -8.28 -30.28
C PRO A 355 39.13 -7.45 -30.77
N VAL A 356 38.09 -7.36 -29.95
CA VAL A 356 36.95 -6.48 -30.21
C VAL A 356 37.34 -5.06 -29.83
N ILE A 357 37.55 -4.19 -30.83
CA ILE A 357 37.92 -2.78 -30.64
C ILE A 357 36.94 -2.11 -29.66
N GLY A 358 37.48 -1.51 -28.60
CA GLY A 358 36.72 -0.75 -27.60
C GLY A 358 36.23 -1.54 -26.39
N LYS A 359 36.60 -2.82 -26.22
CA LYS A 359 36.29 -3.60 -25.01
C LYS A 359 37.54 -4.25 -24.45
N THR A 360 37.63 -4.31 -23.12
CA THR A 360 38.74 -5.00 -22.45
C THR A 360 38.62 -6.51 -22.67
N ASN A 361 39.75 -7.21 -22.84
CA ASN A 361 39.77 -8.66 -23.06
C ASN A 361 39.00 -9.42 -21.97
N GLU A 362 38.99 -8.89 -20.75
CA GLU A 362 38.26 -9.46 -19.62
C GLU A 362 36.73 -9.37 -19.77
N THR A 363 36.21 -8.29 -20.37
CA THR A 363 34.76 -8.20 -20.65
C THR A 363 34.35 -9.11 -21.80
N VAL A 364 35.24 -9.39 -22.74
CA VAL A 364 35.01 -10.35 -23.82
C VAL A 364 35.00 -11.78 -23.25
N ARG A 365 35.96 -12.15 -22.39
CA ARG A 365 35.99 -13.45 -21.67
C ARG A 365 34.69 -13.73 -20.94
N ARG A 366 34.28 -12.82 -20.05
CA ARG A 366 33.04 -12.97 -19.25
C ARG A 366 31.78 -13.17 -20.11
N LYS A 367 31.76 -12.67 -21.36
CA LYS A 367 30.64 -12.87 -22.28
C LYS A 367 30.70 -14.21 -23.00
N ILE A 368 31.89 -14.68 -23.37
CA ILE A 368 32.10 -16.00 -23.96
C ILE A 368 31.72 -17.09 -22.94
N ASP A 369 32.12 -16.94 -21.69
CA ASP A 369 31.83 -17.92 -20.63
C ASP A 369 30.32 -17.99 -20.35
N LYS A 370 29.66 -16.82 -20.25
CA LYS A 370 28.19 -16.76 -20.14
C LYS A 370 27.46 -17.36 -21.33
N ALA A 371 28.03 -17.28 -22.54
CA ALA A 371 27.44 -17.86 -23.74
C ALA A 371 27.62 -19.38 -23.79
N LYS A 372 28.77 -19.91 -23.35
CA LYS A 372 29.01 -21.36 -23.20
C LYS A 372 28.03 -21.97 -22.20
N ILE A 373 27.84 -21.34 -21.04
CA ILE A 373 26.89 -21.79 -20.01
C ILE A 373 25.45 -21.83 -20.54
N LYS A 374 25.05 -20.85 -21.36
CA LYS A 374 23.69 -20.81 -21.95
C LYS A 374 23.45 -21.85 -23.05
N ARG A 375 24.48 -22.27 -23.79
CA ARG A 375 24.35 -23.28 -24.86
C ARG A 375 24.16 -24.69 -24.33
N ASN A 376 24.60 -24.97 -23.11
CA ASN A 376 24.53 -26.31 -22.52
C ASN A 376 23.26 -26.58 -21.70
N LEU A 377 22.28 -25.67 -21.70
CA LEU A 377 20.98 -25.89 -21.05
C LEU A 377 19.99 -26.54 -22.03
N PRO A 378 19.53 -27.79 -21.79
CA PRO A 378 18.58 -28.46 -22.67
C PRO A 378 17.22 -27.75 -22.60
N THR A 379 16.79 -27.20 -23.73
CA THR A 379 15.50 -26.54 -23.87
C THR A 379 14.43 -27.59 -24.18
N ASN A 380 13.90 -28.27 -23.17
CA ASN A 380 12.77 -29.16 -23.36
C ASN A 380 11.90 -29.29 -22.09
N ARG A 381 10.70 -28.71 -22.11
CA ARG A 381 9.48 -29.26 -21.51
C ARG A 381 8.26 -28.37 -21.82
N ARG A 382 7.50 -28.76 -22.86
CA ARG A 382 6.05 -28.55 -22.91
C ARG A 382 5.43 -29.71 -22.13
N ILE A 383 4.74 -29.43 -21.03
CA ILE A 383 4.00 -30.44 -20.27
C ILE A 383 2.54 -30.42 -20.78
N ILE A 384 2.12 -31.54 -21.36
CA ILE A 384 0.74 -31.89 -21.67
C ILE A 384 0.27 -32.77 -20.51
N CYS A 385 -0.72 -32.33 -19.74
CA CYS A 385 -1.35 -33.16 -18.70
C CYS A 385 -2.60 -33.84 -19.28
N SER A 386 -2.68 -35.17 -19.16
CA SER A 386 -3.91 -35.95 -19.30
C SER A 386 -4.32 -36.49 -17.94
N PRO A 387 -5.63 -36.59 -17.62
CA PRO A 387 -6.08 -37.06 -16.31
C PRO A 387 -6.30 -38.58 -16.32
N SER A 388 -5.83 -39.24 -15.27
CA SER A 388 -6.11 -40.66 -15.00
C SER A 388 -7.01 -40.77 -13.77
N SER A 389 -8.13 -41.46 -13.96
CA SER A 389 -9.07 -41.91 -12.95
C SER A 389 -8.53 -43.11 -12.18
N SER A 390 -8.59 -43.07 -10.85
CA SER A 390 -8.53 -44.28 -10.03
C SER A 390 -9.38 -44.12 -8.77
N SER A 391 -10.48 -44.86 -8.78
CA SER A 391 -11.29 -45.28 -7.64
C SER A 391 -10.49 -46.20 -6.71
N SER A 392 -10.59 -46.00 -5.40
CA SER A 392 -10.48 -47.11 -4.44
C SER A 392 -11.19 -46.75 -3.14
N SER A 393 -12.22 -47.53 -2.86
CA SER A 393 -12.99 -47.58 -1.62
C SER A 393 -12.31 -48.46 -0.58
N SER A 394 -12.33 -48.06 0.68
CA SER A 394 -12.47 -49.00 1.80
C SER A 394 -12.93 -48.25 3.05
N ASP A 395 -14.14 -48.58 3.48
CA ASP A 395 -14.72 -48.28 4.78
C ASP A 395 -13.86 -48.84 5.92
N GLU A 396 -13.46 -47.99 6.87
CA GLU A 396 -13.40 -48.36 8.28
C GLU A 396 -13.91 -47.18 9.12
N THR A 397 -15.03 -47.43 9.81
CA THR A 397 -15.74 -46.53 10.71
C THR A 397 -15.03 -46.39 12.05
N ASP A 398 -14.53 -45.19 12.36
CA ASP A 398 -14.01 -44.80 13.67
C ASP A 398 -15.11 -44.09 14.51
N PRO A 399 -15.51 -44.60 15.68
CA PRO A 399 -16.68 -44.11 16.44
C PRO A 399 -16.38 -42.96 17.44
N VAL A 400 -15.58 -41.94 17.06
CA VAL A 400 -15.20 -40.84 17.99
C VAL A 400 -15.39 -39.41 17.43
N THR A 401 -16.18 -39.21 16.37
CA THR A 401 -16.46 -37.86 15.83
C THR A 401 -17.93 -37.48 15.79
N THR A 402 -18.60 -37.53 16.94
CA THR A 402 -19.79 -36.68 17.19
C THR A 402 -19.34 -35.32 17.74
N HIS A 403 -18.70 -34.50 16.89
CA HIS A 403 -18.65 -33.06 17.08
C HIS A 403 -19.66 -32.44 16.13
N ALA A 404 -20.88 -32.26 16.64
CA ALA A 404 -21.91 -31.49 15.98
C ALA A 404 -21.37 -30.07 15.72
N TYR A 405 -21.18 -29.76 14.44
CA TYR A 405 -21.00 -28.39 13.97
C TYR A 405 -22.24 -27.59 14.37
N ILE A 406 -22.09 -26.68 15.32
CA ILE A 406 -23.06 -25.59 15.48
C ILE A 406 -22.68 -24.58 14.40
N SER A 407 -23.39 -24.69 13.28
CA SER A 407 -23.33 -23.79 12.15
C SER A 407 -23.80 -22.40 12.60
N ASP A 408 -22.87 -21.45 12.74
CA ASP A 408 -23.10 -20.01 13.01
C ASP A 408 -23.79 -19.26 11.84
N PHE A 409 -24.63 -19.96 11.09
CA PHE A 409 -25.50 -19.40 10.07
C PHE A 409 -26.93 -19.84 10.37
N SER A 410 -27.55 -19.23 11.38
CA SER A 410 -28.96 -19.41 11.68
C SER A 410 -29.73 -18.09 11.52
N GLU A 411 -30.05 -17.80 10.25
CA GLU A 411 -31.40 -17.39 9.88
C GLU A 411 -31.87 -18.33 8.76
N GLU A 412 -33.09 -18.85 8.88
CA GLU A 412 -33.73 -19.75 7.90
C GLU A 412 -33.89 -19.03 6.57
N SER A 413 -32.87 -19.13 5.72
CA SER A 413 -32.96 -18.75 4.32
C SER A 413 -33.97 -19.65 3.64
N SER A 414 -35.08 -19.04 3.21
CA SER A 414 -36.03 -19.60 2.26
C SER A 414 -35.30 -20.38 1.16
N ALA A 415 -35.69 -21.64 0.97
CA ALA A 415 -35.14 -22.55 -0.01
C ALA A 415 -35.16 -21.92 -1.42
N THR A 416 -34.04 -21.33 -1.85
CA THR A 416 -33.66 -21.09 -3.26
C THR A 416 -32.26 -20.46 -3.45
N ALA A 417 -31.44 -20.35 -2.40
CA ALA A 417 -30.05 -19.90 -2.56
C ALA A 417 -29.14 -21.11 -2.85
N SER A 418 -28.88 -21.31 -4.15
CA SER A 418 -27.87 -22.23 -4.67
C SER A 418 -26.48 -21.87 -4.13
N ASP A 419 -25.77 -22.91 -3.70
CA ASP A 419 -24.42 -22.90 -3.18
C ASP A 419 -23.44 -22.45 -4.27
N SER A 420 -23.00 -21.18 -4.23
CA SER A 420 -22.01 -20.63 -5.16
C SER A 420 -20.62 -21.07 -4.74
N SER A 421 -20.36 -22.37 -4.92
CA SER A 421 -19.05 -22.88 -5.31
C SER A 421 -18.55 -22.16 -6.57
N ASP A 422 -17.30 -22.36 -6.98
CA ASP A 422 -16.75 -21.92 -8.28
C ASP A 422 -17.56 -22.53 -9.44
N GLU A 423 -18.79 -22.06 -9.65
CA GLU A 423 -19.62 -22.36 -10.78
C GLU A 423 -18.91 -21.77 -11.97
N VAL A 424 -18.25 -22.68 -12.71
CA VAL A 424 -18.29 -22.76 -14.16
C VAL A 424 -18.87 -21.46 -14.72
N VAL A 425 -18.01 -20.44 -14.90
CA VAL A 425 -18.41 -19.20 -15.57
C VAL A 425 -19.04 -19.65 -16.85
N ASP A 426 -20.37 -19.55 -16.89
CA ASP A 426 -21.24 -20.21 -17.87
C ASP A 426 -20.57 -20.04 -19.23
N ALA A 427 -20.31 -21.14 -19.96
CA ALA A 427 -19.54 -21.06 -21.20
C ALA A 427 -20.13 -20.02 -22.17
N HIS A 428 -21.42 -19.73 -22.01
CA HIS A 428 -22.15 -18.63 -22.63
C HIS A 428 -21.57 -17.23 -22.30
N MET A 429 -21.18 -16.93 -21.04
CA MET A 429 -20.59 -15.65 -20.59
C MET A 429 -19.22 -15.33 -21.21
N ARG A 430 -18.39 -16.33 -21.54
CA ARG A 430 -17.07 -16.08 -22.17
C ARG A 430 -17.19 -15.46 -23.56
N GLY A 431 -18.25 -15.79 -24.30
CA GLY A 431 -18.53 -15.19 -25.61
C GLY A 431 -18.85 -13.69 -25.54
N PHE A 432 -19.50 -13.22 -24.46
CA PHE A 432 -19.91 -11.82 -24.32
C PHE A 432 -18.73 -10.88 -24.13
N ARG A 433 -17.76 -11.27 -23.29
CA ARG A 433 -16.60 -10.42 -23.01
C ARG A 433 -15.77 -10.10 -24.26
N ALA A 434 -15.80 -10.98 -25.26
CA ALA A 434 -15.12 -10.75 -26.53
C ALA A 434 -15.86 -9.75 -27.44
N LEU A 435 -17.18 -9.61 -27.29
CA LEU A 435 -18.02 -8.73 -28.13
C LEU A 435 -18.15 -7.31 -27.56
N ILE A 436 -17.98 -7.14 -26.24
CA ILE A 436 -18.09 -5.84 -25.58
C ILE A 436 -16.72 -5.16 -25.60
N PRO A 437 -16.58 -3.97 -26.23
CA PRO A 437 -15.34 -3.19 -26.16
C PRO A 437 -14.87 -3.01 -24.71
N PRO A 438 -13.59 -3.28 -24.40
CA PRO A 438 -13.11 -3.26 -23.02
C PRO A 438 -13.30 -1.91 -22.32
N GLN A 439 -13.39 -0.83 -23.09
CA GLN A 439 -13.63 0.53 -22.61
C GLN A 439 -15.00 0.70 -21.94
N LEU A 440 -16.00 -0.12 -22.29
CA LEU A 440 -17.33 -0.10 -21.66
C LEU A 440 -17.33 -0.73 -20.25
N PHE A 441 -16.30 -1.48 -19.88
CA PHE A 441 -16.11 -2.00 -18.52
C PHE A 441 -15.34 -1.04 -17.61
N GLN A 442 -14.77 0.03 -18.17
CA GLN A 442 -14.03 1.03 -17.41
C GLN A 442 -14.98 2.14 -16.99
N VAL A 443 -14.83 2.60 -15.74
CA VAL A 443 -15.51 3.83 -15.27
C VAL A 443 -15.04 4.98 -16.17
N PRO A 444 -15.96 5.81 -16.71
CA PRO A 444 -15.57 6.97 -17.52
C PRO A 444 -14.59 7.87 -16.76
N ASP A 445 -13.47 8.23 -17.37
CA ASP A 445 -12.59 9.23 -16.76
C ASP A 445 -13.31 10.58 -16.69
N LEU A 446 -13.07 11.34 -15.61
CA LEU A 446 -13.60 12.70 -15.51
C LEU A 446 -13.09 13.56 -16.69
N PRO A 447 -13.88 14.55 -17.15
CA PRO A 447 -13.47 15.45 -18.23
C PRO A 447 -12.09 16.07 -18.01
N GLY A 448 -11.43 16.40 -19.13
CA GLY A 448 -10.13 17.07 -19.14
C GLY A 448 -10.19 18.48 -18.53
N PRO A 449 -9.06 19.20 -18.47
CA PRO A 449 -9.02 20.60 -18.03
C PRO A 449 -9.91 21.55 -18.86
N ASP A 450 -10.21 21.16 -20.10
CA ASP A 450 -11.13 21.84 -21.01
C ASP A 450 -12.61 21.55 -20.70
N ASN A 451 -12.90 20.69 -19.71
CA ASN A 451 -14.22 20.19 -19.34
C ASN A 451 -14.91 19.39 -20.46
N ARG A 452 -14.13 18.78 -21.36
CA ARG A 452 -14.62 17.92 -22.43
C ARG A 452 -14.30 16.46 -22.15
N TRP A 453 -15.23 15.58 -22.53
CA TRP A 453 -15.05 14.14 -22.46
C TRP A 453 -15.48 13.49 -23.77
N TRP A 454 -14.58 12.70 -24.33
CA TRP A 454 -14.79 11.92 -25.56
C TRP A 454 -15.02 10.46 -25.20
N CYS A 455 -16.01 9.84 -25.83
CA CYS A 455 -16.22 8.40 -25.67
C CYS A 455 -14.99 7.63 -26.18
N ARG A 456 -14.46 6.70 -25.35
CA ARG A 456 -13.27 5.90 -25.71
C ARG A 456 -13.59 4.67 -26.56
N VAL A 457 -14.86 4.42 -26.85
CA VAL A 457 -15.26 3.31 -27.71
C VAL A 457 -14.79 3.62 -29.14
N PRO A 458 -14.05 2.73 -29.81
CA PRO A 458 -13.59 2.96 -31.17
C PRO A 458 -14.73 3.33 -32.12
N HIS A 459 -14.51 4.34 -32.96
CA HIS A 459 -15.50 4.87 -33.92
C HIS A 459 -16.73 5.54 -33.29
N CYS A 460 -16.63 5.99 -32.04
CA CYS A 460 -17.64 6.85 -31.42
C CYS A 460 -17.13 8.28 -31.28
N ASP A 461 -17.78 9.21 -31.99
CA ASP A 461 -17.44 10.64 -31.94
C ASP A 461 -18.29 11.41 -30.90
N TYR A 462 -18.92 10.69 -29.97
CA TYR A 462 -19.77 11.32 -28.95
C TYR A 462 -18.92 12.12 -27.95
N LEU A 463 -19.33 13.36 -27.76
CA LEU A 463 -18.67 14.35 -26.94
C LEU A 463 -19.66 14.88 -25.90
N ILE A 464 -19.22 14.90 -24.64
CA ILE A 464 -19.86 15.65 -23.57
C ILE A 464 -18.98 16.88 -23.31
N ASP A 465 -19.46 18.06 -23.72
CA ASP A 465 -18.85 19.34 -23.33
C ASP A 465 -19.65 19.89 -22.15
N MET A 466 -19.07 19.85 -20.94
CA MET A 466 -19.78 20.31 -19.74
C MET A 466 -20.04 21.82 -19.78
N GLN A 467 -19.33 22.58 -20.62
CA GLN A 467 -19.57 24.01 -20.79
C GLN A 467 -20.68 24.30 -21.81
N ASP A 468 -20.96 23.37 -22.70
CA ASP A 468 -21.96 23.52 -23.77
C ASP A 468 -22.76 22.21 -23.94
N LEU A 469 -23.55 21.90 -22.92
CA LEU A 469 -24.35 20.68 -22.89
C LEU A 469 -25.47 20.74 -23.92
N LYS A 470 -25.50 19.75 -24.82
CA LYS A 470 -26.57 19.59 -25.80
C LYS A 470 -27.75 18.85 -25.18
N GLU A 471 -28.91 18.98 -25.82
CA GLU A 471 -30.15 18.29 -25.41
C GLU A 471 -29.97 16.76 -25.34
N GLU A 472 -29.19 16.20 -26.26
CA GLU A 472 -28.83 14.77 -26.25
C GLU A 472 -28.02 14.34 -25.02
N ASN A 473 -27.20 15.25 -24.45
CA ASN A 473 -26.38 14.93 -23.29
C ASN A 473 -27.22 14.83 -22.02
N VAL A 474 -28.24 15.69 -21.89
CA VAL A 474 -29.09 15.78 -20.70
C VAL A 474 -30.29 14.82 -20.76
N GLN A 475 -30.44 14.07 -21.85
CA GLN A 475 -31.52 13.11 -22.05
C GLN A 475 -31.39 11.94 -21.06
N GLY A 476 -32.20 11.99 -19.99
CA GLY A 476 -32.22 10.96 -18.94
C GLY A 476 -31.86 11.48 -17.55
N LEU A 477 -31.36 12.72 -17.43
CA LEU A 477 -31.12 13.34 -16.14
C LEU A 477 -32.41 13.87 -15.49
N PRO A 478 -32.52 13.85 -14.15
CA PRO A 478 -33.55 14.59 -13.41
C PRO A 478 -33.53 16.10 -13.71
N GLY A 479 -34.70 16.74 -13.75
CA GLY A 479 -34.82 18.16 -14.14
C GLY A 479 -34.06 19.13 -13.24
N ASP A 480 -33.92 18.82 -11.94
CA ASP A 480 -33.13 19.62 -10.99
C ASP A 480 -31.62 19.50 -11.25
N SER A 481 -31.14 18.33 -11.66
CA SER A 481 -29.76 18.10 -12.10
C SER A 481 -29.46 18.84 -13.40
N VAL A 482 -30.39 18.84 -14.37
CA VAL A 482 -30.27 19.63 -15.61
C VAL A 482 -30.19 21.11 -15.28
N PHE A 483 -31.09 21.63 -14.45
CA PHE A 483 -31.08 23.03 -14.04
C PHE A 483 -29.76 23.41 -13.36
N TYR A 484 -29.29 22.58 -12.42
CA TYR A 484 -28.03 22.80 -11.71
C TYR A 484 -26.81 22.81 -12.65
N LEU A 485 -26.74 21.90 -13.63
CA LEU A 485 -25.67 21.89 -14.63
C LEU A 485 -25.71 23.13 -15.53
N MET A 486 -26.91 23.52 -15.98
CA MET A 486 -27.13 24.67 -16.86
C MET A 486 -26.87 26.01 -16.18
N GLU A 487 -27.06 26.11 -14.86
CA GLU A 487 -26.69 27.30 -14.07
C GLU A 487 -25.17 27.54 -14.02
N LYS A 488 -24.34 26.54 -14.36
CA LYS A 488 -22.85 26.63 -14.37
C LYS A 488 -22.27 27.19 -13.06
N ARG A 489 -22.95 26.94 -11.93
CA ARG A 489 -22.50 27.38 -10.59
C ARG A 489 -21.37 26.53 -10.00
N TRP A 490 -21.11 25.38 -10.60
CA TRP A 490 -20.00 24.51 -10.26
C TRP A 490 -18.69 25.12 -10.80
N ARG A 491 -17.64 25.22 -9.96
CA ARG A 491 -16.35 25.82 -10.34
C ARG A 491 -15.47 24.86 -11.15
N SER A 492 -15.48 23.59 -10.77
CA SER A 492 -14.69 22.52 -11.37
C SER A 492 -15.41 21.21 -11.17
N ILE A 493 -15.56 20.43 -12.24
CA ILE A 493 -16.18 19.10 -12.13
C ILE A 493 -15.37 18.19 -11.21
N ARG A 494 -14.07 18.41 -11.05
CA ARG A 494 -13.21 17.58 -10.18
C ARG A 494 -13.45 17.82 -8.69
N GLU A 495 -14.00 18.97 -8.33
CA GLU A 495 -14.24 19.36 -6.94
C GLU A 495 -15.71 19.19 -6.55
N ASP A 496 -16.63 19.36 -7.51
CA ASP A 496 -18.06 19.32 -7.25
C ASP A 496 -18.65 17.93 -7.45
N LYS A 497 -18.96 17.25 -6.34
CA LYS A 497 -19.54 15.89 -6.33
C LYS A 497 -20.87 15.80 -7.08
N LYS A 498 -21.70 16.85 -7.07
CA LYS A 498 -22.99 16.82 -7.75
C LYS A 498 -22.79 16.86 -9.26
N ALA A 499 -21.88 17.70 -9.75
CA ALA A 499 -21.51 17.76 -11.16
C ALA A 499 -20.88 16.44 -11.64
N GLN A 500 -20.04 15.78 -10.83
CA GLN A 500 -19.48 14.44 -11.14
C GLN A 500 -20.58 13.40 -11.31
N SER A 501 -21.52 13.34 -10.35
CA SER A 501 -22.63 12.38 -10.42
C SER A 501 -23.44 12.55 -11.70
N CYS A 502 -23.76 13.80 -12.07
CA CYS A 502 -24.50 14.05 -13.30
C CYS A 502 -23.69 13.64 -14.54
N PHE A 503 -22.38 13.90 -14.56
CA PHE A 503 -21.50 13.44 -15.64
C PHE A 503 -21.47 11.93 -15.80
N PHE A 504 -21.32 11.18 -14.69
CA PHE A 504 -21.34 9.72 -14.75
C PHE A 504 -22.68 9.19 -15.26
N GLU A 505 -23.79 9.83 -14.91
CA GLU A 505 -25.11 9.47 -15.40
C GLU A 505 -25.25 9.72 -16.91
N MET A 506 -24.81 10.88 -17.43
CA MET A 506 -24.78 11.16 -18.87
C MET A 506 -23.92 10.16 -19.64
N ALA A 507 -22.72 9.84 -19.13
CA ALA A 507 -21.83 8.85 -19.75
C ALA A 507 -22.42 7.44 -19.70
N SER A 508 -23.11 7.07 -18.61
CA SER A 508 -23.80 5.78 -18.46
C SER A 508 -24.95 5.62 -19.45
N VAL A 509 -25.77 6.66 -19.64
CA VAL A 509 -26.82 6.67 -20.67
C VAL A 509 -26.23 6.47 -22.05
N HIS A 510 -25.12 7.15 -22.36
CA HIS A 510 -24.44 6.96 -23.64
C HIS A 510 -23.88 5.54 -23.81
N TYR A 511 -23.23 4.98 -22.79
CA TYR A 511 -22.73 3.59 -22.81
C TYR A 511 -23.86 2.57 -23.00
N LYS A 512 -25.06 2.84 -22.48
CA LYS A 512 -26.25 2.02 -22.73
C LYS A 512 -26.58 1.95 -24.22
N THR A 513 -26.46 3.06 -24.97
CA THR A 513 -26.70 3.07 -26.42
C THR A 513 -25.71 2.19 -27.20
N HIS A 514 -24.46 2.10 -26.74
CA HIS A 514 -23.47 1.20 -27.33
C HIS A 514 -23.84 -0.26 -27.13
N LEU A 515 -24.28 -0.62 -25.92
CA LEU A 515 -24.72 -1.98 -25.63
C LEU A 515 -25.98 -2.35 -26.42
N GLU A 516 -26.94 -1.43 -26.53
CA GLU A 516 -28.16 -1.65 -27.32
C GLU A 516 -27.84 -1.90 -28.80
N ARG A 517 -26.87 -1.18 -29.38
CA ARG A 517 -26.38 -1.43 -30.76
C ARG A 517 -25.74 -2.81 -30.91
N LEU A 518 -25.09 -3.32 -29.86
CA LEU A 518 -24.56 -4.69 -29.79
C LEU A 518 -25.66 -5.73 -29.54
N GLY A 519 -26.92 -5.32 -29.34
CA GLY A 519 -28.04 -6.22 -29.03
C GLY A 519 -28.12 -6.61 -27.56
N LEU A 520 -27.43 -5.87 -26.69
CA LEU A 520 -27.33 -6.11 -25.25
C LEU A 520 -28.09 -5.04 -24.47
N LYS A 521 -28.58 -5.39 -23.29
CA LYS A 521 -29.20 -4.47 -22.33
C LYS A 521 -28.61 -4.69 -20.93
N PHE A 522 -28.42 -3.63 -20.18
CA PHE A 522 -28.16 -3.74 -18.75
C PHE A 522 -29.42 -4.19 -18.02
N VAL A 523 -29.28 -5.19 -17.14
CA VAL A 523 -30.36 -5.68 -16.28
C VAL A 523 -29.85 -5.64 -14.85
N GLN A 524 -30.60 -4.99 -13.96
CA GLN A 524 -30.33 -4.98 -12.54
C GLN A 524 -31.37 -5.88 -11.87
N THR A 525 -30.95 -7.04 -11.38
CA THR A 525 -31.83 -8.01 -10.72
C THR A 525 -31.28 -8.31 -9.33
N GLY A 526 -32.04 -7.98 -8.27
CA GLY A 526 -31.67 -8.30 -6.89
C GLY A 526 -30.34 -7.66 -6.43
N GLY A 527 -30.07 -6.41 -6.79
CA GLY A 527 -28.86 -5.69 -6.40
C GLY A 527 -27.60 -6.05 -7.21
N ARG A 528 -27.65 -7.08 -8.07
CA ARG A 528 -26.56 -7.39 -9.01
C ARG A 528 -26.85 -6.73 -10.37
N ALA A 529 -25.86 -6.00 -10.88
CA ALA A 529 -25.88 -5.46 -12.25
C ALA A 529 -25.28 -6.48 -13.21
N GLY A 530 -25.99 -6.81 -14.29
CA GLY A 530 -25.55 -7.73 -15.34
C GLY A 530 -25.93 -7.24 -16.74
N VAL A 531 -25.49 -7.97 -17.76
CA VAL A 531 -25.79 -7.69 -19.18
C VAL A 531 -26.56 -8.88 -19.77
N ASP A 532 -27.67 -8.62 -20.45
CA ASP A 532 -28.54 -9.64 -21.06
C ASP A 532 -28.82 -9.29 -22.54
N TRP A 533 -29.23 -10.27 -23.34
CA TRP A 533 -29.63 -10.02 -24.72
C TRP A 533 -31.00 -9.33 -24.80
N ILE A 534 -31.15 -8.44 -25.78
CA ILE A 534 -32.46 -7.89 -26.13
C ILE A 534 -33.26 -9.00 -26.83
N LYS A 535 -34.24 -9.58 -26.11
CA LYS A 535 -35.02 -10.78 -26.48
C LYS A 535 -35.65 -10.77 -27.89
N HIS A 536 -35.77 -9.61 -28.54
CA HIS A 536 -36.37 -9.48 -29.88
C HIS A 536 -35.49 -10.00 -31.04
N ARG A 537 -34.17 -10.10 -30.89
CA ARG A 537 -33.29 -10.47 -32.02
C ARG A 537 -33.16 -11.98 -32.26
N ARG A 538 -33.59 -12.83 -31.31
CA ARG A 538 -33.53 -14.30 -31.46
C ARG A 538 -34.48 -14.87 -32.52
N ARG A 539 -35.53 -14.14 -32.94
CA ARG A 539 -36.46 -14.63 -33.97
C ARG A 539 -35.96 -14.48 -35.41
N ASP A 540 -35.08 -13.52 -35.69
CA ASP A 540 -34.64 -13.27 -37.07
C ASP A 540 -33.32 -13.99 -37.43
N GLN A 541 -32.44 -14.24 -36.46
CA GLN A 541 -31.19 -14.99 -36.72
C GLN A 541 -31.42 -16.49 -37.00
N HIS A 542 -32.51 -17.09 -36.51
CA HIS A 542 -32.87 -18.46 -36.87
C HIS A 542 -33.54 -18.61 -38.24
N ARG A 543 -33.87 -17.51 -38.94
CA ARG A 543 -34.54 -17.55 -40.25
C ARG A 543 -33.64 -17.37 -41.46
N CYS A 544 -32.38 -16.96 -41.29
CA CYS A 544 -31.41 -16.80 -42.39
C CYS A 544 -30.48 -18.02 -42.61
N GLY A 545 -30.74 -19.16 -41.98
CA GLY A 545 -29.93 -20.38 -42.11
C GLY A 545 -30.40 -21.40 -43.14
N ALA A 546 -31.40 -21.09 -43.97
CA ALA A 546 -31.95 -22.00 -44.98
C ALA A 546 -32.08 -21.31 -46.35
N VAL A 547 -30.95 -20.92 -46.93
CA VAL A 547 -30.87 -20.76 -48.39
C VAL A 547 -30.25 -22.05 -48.92
N GLY A 548 -31.13 -22.94 -49.39
CA GLY A 548 -30.72 -24.11 -50.15
C GLY A 548 -30.05 -23.65 -51.44
N VAL A 549 -28.80 -24.06 -51.62
CA VAL A 549 -28.11 -24.03 -52.90
C VAL A 549 -28.87 -25.01 -53.80
N LYS A 550 -29.63 -24.48 -54.76
CA LYS A 550 -30.05 -25.26 -55.93
C LYS A 550 -28.85 -25.32 -56.87
N GLU A 551 -28.34 -26.52 -57.09
CA GLU A 551 -27.51 -26.83 -58.25
C GLU A 551 -28.37 -26.66 -59.49
N GLU A 552 -28.00 -25.70 -60.35
CA GLU A 552 -28.37 -25.69 -61.76
C GLU A 552 -27.20 -26.32 -62.53
N GLU A 553 -27.43 -27.55 -63.01
CA GLU A 553 -26.75 -28.10 -64.17
C GLU A 553 -27.18 -27.31 -65.40
N ASP A 554 -26.24 -26.72 -66.12
CA ASP A 554 -26.44 -26.29 -67.50
C ASP A 554 -25.42 -26.97 -68.41
N THR A 555 -25.97 -27.71 -69.38
CA THR A 555 -25.47 -27.84 -70.75
C THR A 555 -25.44 -26.52 -71.49
#